data_AF-A0A6P6AYI3-F1
#
_entry.id   AF-A0A6P6AYI3-F1
#
_cell.length_a   1.000
_cell.length_b   1.000
_cell.length_c   1.000
_cell.angle_alpha   90.00
_cell.angle_beta   90.00
_cell.angle_gamma   90.00
#
_symmetry.space_group_name_H-M   'P 1'
#
loop_
_entity.id
_entity.type
_entity.pdbx_description
1 polymer ?
#
loop_
_entity_poly.entity_id
_entity_poly.type
_entity_poly.pdbx_seq_one_letter_code
_entity_poly.pdbx_strand_id
1 'polypeptide(L)'
;MIKPNVTSPDLSSLLYSSVVNGSFECVKLLLQAGVDPNFVSQGDTPLGIAATTGGTEIIECLLDAGADPDVPNLVGSIPTELAASHNK
;
A
#
# COMPACT_ATOMS: atom_id res chain seq x y z
N MET A 1 21.21 10.85 0.77
CA MET A 1 20.19 11.28 -0.21
C MET A 1 18.84 11.10 0.47
N ILE A 2 18.26 12.17 1.03
CA ILE A 2 16.93 12.12 1.65
C ILE A 2 15.93 12.08 0.49
N LYS A 3 15.25 10.95 0.27
CA LYS A 3 14.08 10.92 -0.61
C LYS A 3 13.05 11.87 0.02
N PRO A 4 12.60 12.94 -0.66
CA PRO A 4 11.54 13.75 -0.12
C PRO A 4 10.31 12.84 0.03
N ASN A 5 9.85 12.66 1.27
CA ASN A 5 8.54 12.07 1.55
C ASN A 5 7.52 13.08 1.01
N VAL A 6 7.12 12.93 -0.24
CA VAL A 6 6.09 13.77 -0.85
C VAL A 6 4.75 13.19 -0.42
N THR A 7 4.33 13.52 0.80
CA THR A 7 2.98 13.22 1.27
C THR A 7 2.02 14.21 0.63
N SER A 8 1.85 14.16 -0.70
CA SER A 8 0.74 14.85 -1.34
C SER A 8 -0.51 13.96 -1.20
N PRO A 9 -1.60 14.48 -0.62
CA PRO A 9 -2.83 13.72 -0.44
C PRO A 9 -3.39 13.19 -1.77
N ASP A 10 -3.11 13.89 -2.87
CA ASP A 10 -3.50 13.49 -4.23
C ASP A 10 -2.76 12.23 -4.70
N LEU A 11 -1.42 12.14 -4.52
CA LEU A 11 -0.66 10.96 -4.94
C LEU A 11 -0.93 9.74 -4.07
N SER A 12 -1.20 9.95 -2.78
CA SER A 12 -1.55 8.86 -1.85
C SER A 12 -2.90 8.25 -2.23
N SER A 13 -3.88 9.09 -2.56
CA SER A 13 -5.19 8.66 -3.07
C SER A 13 -5.08 7.93 -4.42
N LEU A 14 -4.14 8.36 -5.27
CA LEU A 14 -3.84 7.71 -6.56
C LEU A 14 -3.18 6.35 -6.37
N LEU A 15 -2.24 6.22 -5.42
CA LEU A 15 -1.61 4.95 -5.10
C LEU A 15 -2.64 3.98 -4.56
N TYR A 16 -3.47 4.42 -3.60
CA TYR A 16 -4.55 3.62 -3.05
C TYR A 16 -5.47 3.08 -4.15
N SER A 17 -5.95 3.96 -5.04
CA SER A 17 -6.82 3.54 -6.15
C SER A 17 -6.11 2.57 -7.10
N SER A 18 -4.81 2.76 -7.35
CA SER A 18 -4.03 1.85 -8.21
C SER A 18 -3.88 0.46 -7.61
N VAL A 19 -3.70 0.35 -6.29
CA VAL A 19 -3.64 -0.93 -5.58
C VAL A 19 -5.00 -1.63 -5.62
N VAL A 20 -6.10 -0.91 -5.34
CA VAL A 20 -7.46 -1.46 -5.40
C VAL A 20 -7.79 -1.99 -6.80
N ASN A 21 -7.36 -1.30 -7.84
CA ASN A 21 -7.59 -1.71 -9.23
C ASN A 21 -6.59 -2.76 -9.75
N GLY A 22 -5.63 -3.21 -8.94
CA GLY A 22 -4.61 -4.17 -9.36
C GLY A 22 -3.63 -3.64 -10.43
N SER A 23 -3.45 -2.32 -10.51
CA SER A 23 -2.65 -1.67 -11.56
C SER A 23 -1.17 -1.59 -11.17
N PHE A 24 -0.43 -2.69 -11.35
CA PHE A 24 1.00 -2.81 -10.99
C PHE A 24 1.88 -1.65 -11.49
N GLU A 25 1.77 -1.26 -12.77
CA GLU A 25 2.65 -0.24 -13.33
C GLU A 25 2.40 1.15 -12.70
N CYS A 26 1.14 1.46 -12.38
CA CYS A 26 0.79 2.69 -11.66
C CYS A 26 1.35 2.68 -10.24
N VAL A 27 1.21 1.55 -9.52
CA VAL A 27 1.79 1.37 -8.18
C VAL A 27 3.28 1.62 -8.20
N LYS A 28 4.00 0.99 -9.13
CA LYS A 28 5.45 1.13 -9.28
C LYS A 28 5.88 2.56 -9.55
N LEU A 29 5.23 3.26 -10.49
CA LEU A 29 5.55 4.66 -10.82
C LEU A 29 5.33 5.60 -9.64
N LEU A 30 4.25 5.41 -8.89
CA LEU A 30 3.92 6.25 -7.74
C LEU A 30 4.89 6.03 -6.58
N LEU A 31 5.31 4.78 -6.31
CA LEU A 31 6.34 4.48 -5.32
C LEU A 31 7.71 5.05 -5.73
N GLN A 32 8.05 5.01 -7.03
CA GLN A 32 9.26 5.65 -7.56
C GLN A 32 9.23 7.17 -7.42
N ALA A 33 8.05 7.79 -7.43
CA ALA A 33 7.87 9.22 -7.18
C ALA A 33 8.09 9.61 -5.70
N GLY A 34 8.33 8.65 -4.80
CA GLY A 34 8.62 8.90 -3.39
C GLY A 34 7.38 9.01 -2.51
N VAL A 35 6.24 8.47 -2.95
CA VAL A 35 5.06 8.31 -2.11
C VAL A 35 5.40 7.35 -0.96
N ASP A 36 5.01 7.72 0.25
CA ASP A 36 5.17 6.88 1.44
C ASP A 36 4.31 5.60 1.29
N PRO A 37 4.90 4.39 1.27
CA PRO A 37 4.11 3.16 1.15
C PRO A 37 3.30 2.82 2.40
N ASN A 38 3.54 3.50 3.54
CA ASN A 38 2.94 3.22 4.84
C ASN A 38 1.82 4.19 5.23
N PHE A 39 1.37 5.06 4.32
CA PHE A 39 0.24 5.93 4.64
C PHE A 39 -1.02 5.11 4.92
N VAL A 40 -1.94 5.69 5.68
CA VAL A 40 -3.29 5.14 5.85
C VAL A 40 -4.26 5.98 5.04
N SER A 41 -5.01 5.34 4.16
CA SER A 41 -6.03 5.97 3.31
C SER A 41 -7.30 5.13 3.32
N GLN A 42 -8.46 5.79 3.38
CA GLN A 42 -9.77 5.13 3.45
C GLN A 42 -9.90 4.06 4.54
N GLY A 43 -9.11 4.18 5.61
CA GLY A 43 -9.11 3.21 6.70
C GLY A 43 -8.05 2.13 6.61
N ASP A 44 -7.31 2.01 5.50
CA ASP A 44 -6.35 0.93 5.25
C ASP A 44 -4.97 1.40 4.79
N THR A 45 -3.95 0.54 4.95
CA THR A 45 -2.63 0.77 4.34
C THR A 45 -2.62 0.24 2.91
N PRO A 46 -1.76 0.76 2.01
CA PRO A 46 -1.54 0.17 0.69
C PRO A 46 -1.26 -1.33 0.75
N LEU A 47 -0.50 -1.78 1.75
CA LEU A 47 -0.18 -3.19 1.93
C LEU A 47 -1.37 -4.00 2.46
N GLY A 48 -2.17 -3.43 3.38
CA GLY A 48 -3.39 -4.07 3.91
C GLY A 48 -4.46 -4.27 2.84
N ILE A 49 -4.69 -3.25 2.00
CA ILE A 49 -5.62 -3.39 0.88
C ILE A 49 -5.07 -4.35 -0.18
N ALA A 50 -3.76 -4.31 -0.50
CA ALA A 50 -3.14 -5.29 -1.41
C ALA A 50 -3.27 -6.73 -0.90
N ALA A 51 -3.24 -6.95 0.42
CA ALA A 51 -3.44 -8.27 1.01
C ALA A 51 -4.87 -8.81 0.87
N THR A 52 -5.86 -7.94 0.68
CA THR A 52 -7.29 -8.34 0.56
C THR A 52 -7.80 -8.30 -0.89
N THR A 53 -7.24 -7.41 -1.72
CA THR A 53 -7.68 -7.20 -3.11
C THR A 53 -6.65 -7.61 -4.14
N GLY A 54 -5.39 -7.69 -3.76
CA GLY A 54 -4.25 -7.63 -4.67
C GLY A 54 -3.64 -8.99 -5.06
N GLY A 55 -2.98 -8.97 -6.21
CA GLY A 55 -2.09 -10.04 -6.65
C GLY A 55 -0.69 -9.91 -6.05
N THR A 56 0.02 -11.04 -5.95
CA THR A 56 1.35 -11.19 -5.33
C THR A 56 2.35 -10.13 -5.76
N GLU A 57 2.33 -9.72 -7.04
CA GLU A 57 3.27 -8.74 -7.62
C GLU A 57 3.15 -7.34 -6.98
N ILE A 58 1.94 -6.91 -6.60
CA ILE A 58 1.74 -5.60 -5.96
C ILE A 58 2.22 -5.62 -4.51
N ILE A 59 1.98 -6.74 -3.82
CA ILE A 59 2.48 -6.95 -2.45
C ILE A 59 4.00 -6.88 -2.45
N GLU A 60 4.66 -7.63 -3.35
CA GLU A 60 6.12 -7.60 -3.51
C GLU A 60 6.63 -6.19 -3.82
N CYS A 61 5.97 -5.48 -4.75
CA CYS A 61 6.38 -4.12 -5.10
C CYS A 61 6.28 -3.12 -3.93
N LEU A 62 5.25 -3.24 -3.10
CA LEU A 62 5.09 -2.40 -1.90
C LEU A 62 6.15 -2.72 -0.86
N LEU A 63 6.44 -4.00 -0.62
CA LEU A 63 7.48 -4.45 0.31
C LEU A 63 8.87 -3.98 -0.14
N ASP A 64 9.18 -4.11 -1.44
CA ASP A 64 10.43 -3.61 -2.04
C ASP A 64 10.59 -2.09 -1.90
N ALA A 65 9.46 -1.36 -1.87
CA ALA A 65 9.45 0.08 -1.62
C ALA A 65 9.56 0.46 -0.14
N GLY A 66 9.57 -0.51 0.78
CA GLY A 66 9.67 -0.31 2.23
C GLY A 66 8.33 -0.23 2.95
N ALA A 67 7.26 -0.81 2.39
CA ALA A 67 6.03 -1.03 3.14
C ALA A 67 6.30 -1.95 4.34
N ASP A 68 5.78 -1.58 5.50
CA ASP A 68 5.92 -2.31 6.75
C ASP A 68 4.62 -3.13 7.01
N PRO A 69 4.73 -4.48 7.06
CA PRO A 69 3.58 -5.38 7.27
C PRO A 69 2.97 -5.30 8.67
N ASP A 70 3.62 -4.58 9.59
CA ASP A 70 3.16 -4.40 10.97
C ASP A 70 2.47 -3.03 11.19
N VAL A 71 2.34 -2.20 10.14
CA VAL A 71 1.62 -0.92 10.25
C VAL A 71 0.12 -1.18 10.36
N PRO A 72 -0.52 -0.81 11.49
CA PRO A 72 -1.94 -1.03 11.66
C PRO A 72 -2.75 -0.02 10.85
N ASN A 73 -3.89 -0.49 10.36
CA ASN A 73 -4.90 0.33 9.73
C ASN A 73 -5.73 1.13 10.77
N LEU A 74 -6.76 1.88 10.36
CA LEU A 74 -7.52 2.72 11.30
C LEU A 74 -8.33 1.92 12.35
N VAL A 75 -8.60 0.64 12.10
CA VAL A 75 -9.30 -0.24 13.05
C VAL A 75 -8.33 -1.08 13.91
N GLY A 76 -7.02 -0.89 13.74
CA GLY A 76 -5.98 -1.56 14.50
C GLY A 76 -5.56 -2.92 13.94
N SER A 77 -6.05 -3.30 12.77
CA SER A 77 -5.65 -4.55 12.09
C SER A 77 -4.40 -4.32 11.26
N ILE A 78 -3.47 -5.28 11.28
CA ILE A 78 -2.26 -5.24 10.46
C ILE A 78 -2.43 -6.01 9.14
N PRO A 79 -1.72 -5.66 8.06
CA PRO A 79 -1.80 -6.33 6.76
C PRO A 79 -1.74 -7.87 6.80
N THR A 80 -0.92 -8.44 7.67
CA THR A 80 -0.78 -9.90 7.81
C THR A 80 -2.03 -10.57 8.37
N GLU A 81 -2.74 -9.90 9.27
CA GLU A 81 -4.03 -10.37 9.80
C GLU A 81 -5.13 -10.29 8.72
N LEU A 82 -5.13 -9.22 7.93
CA LEU A 82 -6.08 -9.03 6.83
C LEU A 82 -5.92 -10.12 5.76
N ALA A 83 -4.69 -10.45 5.39
CA ALA A 83 -4.38 -11.55 4.45
C ALA A 83 -4.94 -12.90 4.94
N ALA A 84 -4.81 -13.20 6.24
CA ALA A 84 -5.29 -14.45 6.82
C ALA A 84 -6.83 -14.52 6.88
N SER A 85 -7.50 -13.38 7.03
CA SER A 85 -8.96 -13.31 7.18
C SER A 85 -9.75 -13.52 5.88
N HIS A 86 -9.14 -13.23 4.72
CA HIS A 86 -9.78 -13.26 3.41
C HIS A 86 -9.61 -14.59 2.63
N ASN A 87 -8.88 -15.57 3.18
CA ASN A 87 -8.57 -16.86 2.54
C ASN A 87 -9.61 -17.96 2.87
N LYS A 88 -10.92 -17.64 2.78
CA LYS A 88 -12.03 -18.57 3.07
C LYS A 88 -12.75 -19.06 1.83
#